data_AF-A0A927KSB5-F1
#
_entry.id   AF-A0A927KSB5-F1
#
_cell.length_a   1.000
_cell.length_b   1.000
_cell.length_c   1.000
_cell.angle_alpha   90.00
_cell.angle_beta   90.00
_cell.angle_gamma   90.00
#
_symmetry.space_group_name_H-M   'P 1'
#
loop_
_entity.id
_entity.type
_entity.pdbx_description
1 polymer ?
#
loop_
_entity_poly.entity_id
_entity_poly.type
_entity_poly.pdbx_seq_one_letter_code
_entity_poly.pdbx_strand_id
1 'polypeptide(L)'
;MKSILAKAVIITSTLLAAHNQASADALIDDLKDAKSRLYGYDLGPVNPDVYYEVMQKNLSTRLPGKWIQISDIEVDKDNIDKRCEANYFEFARIDEYSFSKKYQTAETADIYILKAGTTYSVRRDYQQAIKDIEKLGKDFPDFDKNATQRSLRFLNLERIVLMTSASTVIEASLEGAVSMYGRCP
;
A
#
# COMPACT_ATOMS: atom_id res chain seq x y z
N MET A 1 25.62 32.56 -73.98
CA MET A 1 25.45 33.07 -72.59
C MET A 1 24.36 32.19 -71.96
N LYS A 2 24.63 31.41 -70.89
CA LYS A 2 24.53 31.79 -69.44
C LYS A 2 23.19 32.46 -69.13
N SER A 3 22.30 32.00 -68.23
CA SER A 3 22.23 30.88 -67.24
C SER A 3 20.76 30.35 -67.17
N ILE A 4 20.34 29.19 -66.63
CA ILE A 4 20.82 28.15 -65.67
C ILE A 4 20.52 28.45 -64.18
N LEU A 5 19.86 27.48 -63.49
CA LEU A 5 19.37 27.46 -62.08
C LEU A 5 18.14 28.38 -61.78
N ALA A 6 17.21 28.10 -60.84
CA ALA A 6 17.06 27.01 -59.84
C ALA A 6 15.54 26.63 -59.65
N LYS A 7 15.16 25.43 -59.17
CA LYS A 7 14.78 25.05 -57.77
C LYS A 7 13.73 25.98 -57.07
N ALA A 8 12.74 25.49 -56.30
CA ALA A 8 12.30 24.12 -55.97
C ALA A 8 10.85 24.05 -55.40
N VAL A 9 10.34 22.81 -55.31
CA VAL A 9 9.27 22.27 -54.43
C VAL A 9 8.56 23.24 -53.46
N ILE A 10 7.24 23.34 -53.57
CA ILE A 10 6.32 23.52 -52.43
C ILE A 10 5.20 22.48 -52.54
N ILE A 11 5.36 21.39 -51.79
CA ILE A 11 4.28 20.46 -51.40
C ILE A 11 4.21 20.53 -49.87
N THR A 12 3.08 20.13 -49.28
CA THR A 12 2.73 20.16 -47.83
C THR A 12 2.51 21.55 -47.21
N SER A 13 1.23 21.88 -46.99
CA SER A 13 0.79 22.95 -46.08
C SER A 13 -0.61 22.65 -45.49
N THR A 14 -0.94 21.37 -45.33
CA THR A 14 -2.27 20.86 -44.89
C THR A 14 -2.15 19.66 -43.95
N LEU A 15 -1.16 19.64 -43.05
CA LEU A 15 -0.93 18.52 -42.11
C LEU A 15 -0.64 18.94 -40.64
N LEU A 16 -1.00 20.16 -40.26
CA LEU A 16 -0.67 20.73 -38.93
C LEU A 16 -1.86 20.91 -37.97
N ALA A 17 -3.10 20.65 -38.40
CA ALA A 17 -4.29 20.75 -37.55
C ALA A 17 -4.59 19.47 -36.75
N ALA A 18 -4.16 18.29 -37.22
CA ALA A 18 -4.57 16.99 -36.66
C ALA A 18 -3.84 16.58 -35.36
N HIS A 19 -2.65 17.14 -35.09
CA HIS A 19 -1.76 16.64 -34.03
C HIS A 19 -2.21 16.98 -32.59
N ASN A 20 -3.13 17.94 -32.41
CA ASN A 20 -3.61 18.34 -31.08
C ASN A 20 -4.96 17.72 -30.68
N GLN A 21 -5.66 17.03 -31.59
CA GLN A 21 -6.88 16.29 -31.23
C GLN A 21 -6.51 14.90 -30.70
N ALA A 22 -5.59 14.19 -31.37
CA ALA A 22 -5.09 12.89 -30.91
C ALA A 22 -4.51 12.90 -29.48
N SER A 23 -3.90 14.01 -29.05
CA SER A 23 -3.40 14.16 -27.67
C SER A 23 -4.50 14.47 -26.65
N ALA A 24 -5.59 15.14 -27.05
CA ALA A 24 -6.75 15.38 -26.19
C ALA A 24 -7.58 14.12 -26.00
N ASP A 25 -7.82 13.36 -27.08
CA ASP A 25 -8.55 12.08 -27.02
C ASP A 25 -7.76 11.02 -26.24
N ALA A 26 -6.44 10.91 -26.47
CA ALA A 26 -5.59 10.01 -25.68
C ALA A 26 -5.54 10.40 -24.18
N LEU A 27 -5.47 11.70 -23.85
CA LEU A 27 -5.55 12.17 -22.47
C LEU A 27 -6.92 11.85 -21.83
N ILE A 28 -8.00 11.96 -22.61
CA ILE A 28 -9.35 11.60 -22.15
C ILE A 28 -9.47 10.09 -21.91
N ASP A 29 -8.84 9.25 -22.73
CA ASP A 29 -8.84 7.79 -22.54
C ASP A 29 -7.92 7.34 -21.38
N ASP A 30 -6.75 7.95 -21.19
CA ASP A 30 -5.92 7.78 -19.98
C ASP A 30 -6.70 8.18 -18.71
N LEU A 31 -7.46 9.28 -18.76
CA LEU A 31 -8.32 9.71 -17.65
C LEU A 31 -9.52 8.77 -17.42
N LYS A 32 -10.08 8.16 -18.48
CA LYS A 32 -11.11 7.11 -18.35
C LYS A 32 -10.55 5.83 -17.74
N ASP A 33 -9.34 5.42 -18.12
CA ASP A 33 -8.67 4.22 -17.59
C ASP A 33 -8.22 4.44 -16.14
N ALA A 34 -7.61 5.58 -15.81
CA ALA A 34 -7.34 5.97 -14.43
C ALA A 34 -8.64 5.99 -13.59
N LYS A 35 -9.74 6.51 -14.14
CA LYS A 35 -11.05 6.49 -13.48
C LYS A 35 -11.63 5.08 -13.37
N SER A 36 -11.53 4.21 -14.37
CA SER A 36 -12.06 2.84 -14.32
C SER A 36 -11.26 1.94 -13.37
N ARG A 37 -9.95 2.19 -13.21
CA ARG A 37 -9.09 1.57 -12.20
C ARG A 37 -9.43 2.02 -10.77
N LEU A 38 -9.83 3.29 -10.58
CA LEU A 38 -10.23 3.83 -9.28
C LEU A 38 -11.68 3.46 -8.89
N TYR A 39 -12.61 3.41 -9.86
CA TYR A 39 -14.05 3.29 -9.63
C TYR A 39 -14.70 1.98 -10.12
N GLY A 40 -13.96 1.11 -10.82
CA GLY A 40 -14.31 -0.31 -11.00
C GLY A 40 -15.58 -0.62 -11.82
N TYR A 41 -15.45 -0.60 -13.16
CA TYR A 41 -16.47 -1.02 -14.15
C TYR A 41 -17.76 -0.18 -14.25
N ASP A 42 -18.44 -0.33 -15.39
CA ASP A 42 -19.77 0.22 -15.69
C ASP A 42 -20.87 -0.63 -15.02
N LEU A 43 -20.97 -0.51 -13.68
CA LEU A 43 -21.89 -1.30 -12.84
C LEU A 43 -23.15 -0.51 -12.43
N GLY A 44 -23.59 0.45 -13.26
CA GLY A 44 -24.77 1.26 -13.00
C GLY A 44 -24.64 2.06 -11.68
N PRO A 45 -25.66 2.08 -10.80
CA PRO A 45 -25.52 2.66 -9.47
C PRO A 45 -24.65 1.73 -8.61
N VAL A 46 -23.35 2.03 -8.53
CA VAL A 46 -22.39 1.33 -7.66
C VAL A 46 -22.90 1.35 -6.22
N ASN A 47 -23.39 0.20 -5.73
CA ASN A 47 -23.65 0.03 -4.31
C ASN A 47 -22.29 0.01 -3.58
N PRO A 48 -22.01 0.96 -2.66
CA PRO A 48 -20.75 0.99 -1.93
C PRO A 48 -20.44 -0.33 -1.23
N ASP A 49 -21.47 -0.99 -0.67
CA ASP A 49 -21.32 -2.25 0.07
C ASP A 49 -20.70 -3.35 -0.79
N VAL A 50 -21.12 -3.47 -2.05
CA VAL A 50 -20.62 -4.48 -3.00
C VAL A 50 -19.20 -4.15 -3.46
N TYR A 51 -18.89 -2.87 -3.70
CA TYR A 51 -17.52 -2.43 -4.00
C TYR A 51 -16.58 -2.74 -2.83
N TYR A 52 -17.02 -2.47 -1.60
CA TYR A 52 -16.27 -2.78 -0.40
C TYR A 52 -16.06 -4.28 -0.22
N GLU A 53 -17.12 -5.11 -0.31
CA GLU A 53 -17.02 -6.57 -0.17
C GLU A 53 -16.01 -7.18 -1.16
N VAL A 54 -16.09 -6.79 -2.45
CA VAL A 54 -15.18 -7.28 -3.49
C VAL A 54 -13.74 -6.86 -3.23
N MET A 55 -13.49 -5.61 -2.84
CA MET A 55 -12.14 -5.13 -2.53
C MET A 55 -11.56 -5.78 -1.26
N GLN A 56 -12.39 -6.06 -0.26
CA GLN A 56 -11.99 -6.67 1.02
C GLN A 56 -11.65 -8.16 0.87
N LYS A 57 -12.51 -8.92 0.19
CA LYS A 57 -12.27 -10.34 -0.11
C LYS A 57 -11.01 -10.55 -0.96
N ASN A 58 -10.73 -9.60 -1.85
CA ASN A 58 -9.45 -9.53 -2.55
C ASN A 58 -8.27 -9.26 -1.61
N LEU A 59 -8.38 -8.32 -0.65
CA LEU A 59 -7.27 -8.00 0.26
C LEU A 59 -6.91 -9.18 1.18
N SER A 60 -7.89 -9.76 1.88
CA SER A 60 -7.66 -10.89 2.81
C SER A 60 -7.16 -12.17 2.10
N THR A 61 -7.46 -12.31 0.81
CA THR A 61 -6.96 -13.42 -0.02
C THR A 61 -5.58 -13.15 -0.66
N ARG A 62 -5.22 -11.88 -0.94
CA ARG A 62 -3.97 -11.52 -1.66
C ARG A 62 -2.79 -11.18 -0.75
N LEU A 63 -3.04 -10.67 0.46
CA LEU A 63 -2.00 -10.36 1.45
C LEU A 63 -1.17 -11.56 1.97
N PRO A 64 -1.70 -12.79 2.15
CA PRO A 64 -0.98 -13.83 2.89
C PRO A 64 0.41 -14.20 2.35
N GLY A 65 1.38 -14.37 3.26
CA GLY A 65 2.79 -14.66 2.96
C GLY A 65 3.75 -13.64 3.57
N LYS A 66 5.03 -13.68 3.15
CA LYS A 66 6.12 -12.88 3.71
C LYS A 66 6.26 -11.50 3.06
N TRP A 67 6.55 -10.49 3.87
CA TRP A 67 6.72 -9.10 3.49
C TRP A 67 7.85 -8.45 4.29
N ILE A 68 8.42 -7.39 3.72
CA ILE A 68 9.48 -6.56 4.30
C ILE A 68 9.07 -5.09 4.25
N GLN A 69 9.63 -4.27 5.14
CA GLN A 69 9.53 -2.82 5.00
C GLN A 69 10.52 -2.31 3.96
N ILE A 70 10.02 -1.49 3.03
CA ILE A 70 10.77 -0.91 1.90
C ILE A 70 10.77 0.63 1.96
N SER A 71 10.42 1.20 3.11
CA SER A 71 10.40 2.66 3.34
C SER A 71 11.75 3.20 3.86
N ASP A 72 12.62 2.28 4.28
CA ASP A 72 13.86 2.49 5.02
C ASP A 72 15.09 1.86 4.35
N ILE A 73 14.95 1.31 3.14
CA ILE A 73 16.01 0.65 2.37
C ILE A 73 16.00 1.06 0.90
N GLU A 74 17.13 0.88 0.21
CA GLU A 74 17.21 0.93 -1.24
C GLU A 74 16.50 -0.30 -1.85
N VAL A 75 15.81 -0.11 -2.98
CA VAL A 75 14.92 -1.13 -3.58
C VAL A 75 15.63 -1.86 -4.71
N ASP A 76 16.71 -2.56 -4.36
CA ASP A 76 17.45 -3.46 -5.23
C ASP A 76 17.32 -4.93 -4.79
N LYS A 77 17.69 -5.86 -5.67
CA LYS A 77 17.55 -7.30 -5.41
C LYS A 77 18.34 -7.77 -4.19
N ASP A 78 19.58 -7.29 -4.06
CA ASP A 78 20.52 -7.74 -3.05
C ASP A 78 20.07 -7.34 -1.65
N ASN A 79 19.52 -6.13 -1.49
CA ASN A 79 18.95 -5.66 -0.23
C ASN A 79 17.57 -6.28 0.06
N ILE A 80 16.73 -6.50 -0.95
CA ILE A 80 15.43 -7.19 -0.79
C ILE A 80 15.64 -8.64 -0.30
N ASP A 81 16.50 -9.41 -0.96
CA ASP A 81 16.77 -10.81 -0.61
C ASP A 81 17.27 -10.91 0.85
N LYS A 82 18.30 -10.12 1.22
CA LYS A 82 18.84 -10.06 2.60
C LYS A 82 17.78 -9.67 3.63
N ARG A 83 16.89 -8.72 3.30
CA ARG A 83 15.80 -8.29 4.20
C ARG A 83 14.75 -9.39 4.37
N CYS A 84 14.44 -10.13 3.30
CA CYS A 84 13.50 -11.25 3.31
C CYS A 84 14.01 -12.49 4.05
N GLU A 85 15.33 -12.67 4.16
CA GLU A 85 15.92 -13.70 5.03
C GLU A 85 15.96 -13.29 6.50
N ALA A 86 16.38 -12.04 6.79
CA ALA A 86 16.81 -11.63 8.13
C ALA A 86 15.79 -10.80 8.94
N ASN A 87 14.84 -10.12 8.30
CA ASN A 87 13.82 -9.31 8.99
C ASN A 87 12.55 -9.15 8.14
N TYR A 88 11.83 -10.26 7.94
CA TYR A 88 10.50 -10.25 7.38
C TYR A 88 9.41 -10.24 8.47
N PHE A 89 8.20 -9.91 8.05
CA PHE A 89 6.98 -10.23 8.78
C PHE A 89 6.03 -10.99 7.85
N GLU A 90 5.14 -11.77 8.42
CA GLU A 90 4.14 -12.54 7.69
C GLU A 90 2.77 -11.92 7.90
N PHE A 91 2.03 -11.71 6.80
CA PHE A 91 0.59 -11.56 6.87
C PHE A 91 -0.04 -12.97 6.77
N ALA A 92 -0.99 -13.29 7.63
CA ALA A 92 -1.75 -14.54 7.55
C ALA A 92 -3.25 -14.26 7.63
N ARG A 93 -4.04 -14.91 6.76
CA ARG A 93 -5.50 -14.79 6.77
C ARG A 93 -6.07 -15.51 7.99
N ILE A 94 -7.04 -14.90 8.67
CA ILE A 94 -7.78 -15.50 9.79
C ILE A 94 -9.17 -15.93 9.30
N ASP A 95 -9.93 -14.99 8.72
CA ASP A 95 -11.26 -15.21 8.16
C ASP A 95 -11.45 -14.39 6.86
N GLU A 96 -12.67 -14.03 6.46
CA GLU A 96 -12.90 -13.19 5.27
C GLU A 96 -12.60 -11.69 5.49
N TYR A 97 -12.75 -11.21 6.71
CA TYR A 97 -12.69 -9.81 7.14
C TYR A 97 -11.49 -9.48 8.04
N SER A 98 -10.77 -10.49 8.52
CA SER A 98 -9.60 -10.32 9.40
C SER A 98 -8.34 -11.09 8.98
N PHE A 99 -7.18 -10.50 9.27
CA PHE A 99 -5.85 -11.08 9.05
C PHE A 99 -4.90 -10.67 10.19
N SER A 100 -3.83 -11.45 10.40
CA SER A 100 -2.76 -11.10 11.34
C SER A 100 -1.52 -10.59 10.62
N LYS A 101 -0.70 -9.80 11.32
CA LYS A 101 0.64 -9.36 10.91
C LYS A 101 1.62 -9.76 12.02
N LYS A 102 2.56 -10.65 11.71
CA LYS A 102 3.53 -11.20 12.68
C LYS A 102 4.96 -11.00 12.22
N TYR A 103 5.76 -10.25 12.99
CA TYR A 103 7.20 -10.15 12.76
C TYR A 103 7.90 -11.47 13.10
N GLN A 104 8.93 -11.84 12.32
CA GLN A 104 9.69 -13.10 12.45
C GLN A 104 10.19 -13.39 13.89
N THR A 105 10.49 -12.34 14.65
CA THR A 105 11.02 -12.42 16.03
C THR A 105 9.98 -12.17 17.12
N ALA A 106 8.73 -11.85 16.78
CA ALA A 106 7.67 -11.60 17.75
C ALA A 106 7.02 -12.90 18.24
N GLU A 107 6.63 -12.96 19.52
CA GLU A 107 5.83 -14.07 20.04
C GLU A 107 4.37 -13.97 19.55
N THR A 108 3.83 -12.76 19.55
CA THR A 108 2.43 -12.42 19.22
C THR A 108 2.29 -11.81 17.81
N ALA A 109 1.06 -11.47 17.41
CA ALA A 109 0.75 -10.85 16.13
C ALA A 109 -0.25 -9.70 16.30
N ASP A 110 -0.12 -8.65 15.49
CA ASP A 110 -1.13 -7.59 15.38
C ASP A 110 -2.32 -8.14 14.57
N ILE A 111 -3.54 -8.04 15.10
CA ILE A 111 -4.76 -8.56 14.48
C ILE A 111 -5.54 -7.43 13.82
N TYR A 112 -5.65 -7.45 12.49
CA TYR A 112 -6.33 -6.45 11.67
C TYR A 112 -7.77 -6.93 11.44
N ILE A 113 -8.74 -6.22 12.03
CA ILE A 113 -10.17 -6.49 11.87
C ILE A 113 -10.75 -5.36 11.01
N LEU A 114 -11.41 -5.69 9.90
CA LEU A 114 -12.06 -4.70 9.05
C LEU A 114 -13.02 -3.80 9.84
N LYS A 115 -12.96 -2.49 9.60
CA LYS A 115 -13.90 -1.49 10.12
C LYS A 115 -14.82 -0.94 9.03
N ALA A 116 -14.24 -0.43 7.93
CA ALA A 116 -14.97 0.06 6.76
C ALA A 116 -14.02 0.23 5.56
N GLY A 117 -14.43 -0.19 4.36
CA GLY A 117 -13.62 -0.04 3.15
C GLY A 117 -12.22 -0.64 3.28
N THR A 118 -11.21 0.22 3.37
CA THR A 118 -9.77 -0.12 3.55
C THR A 118 -9.24 0.21 4.95
N THR A 119 -10.11 0.63 5.87
CA THR A 119 -9.79 0.91 7.28
C THR A 119 -10.01 -0.31 8.15
N TYR A 120 -9.01 -0.62 8.98
CA TYR A 120 -8.95 -1.73 9.91
C TYR A 120 -8.73 -1.23 11.34
N SER A 121 -9.45 -1.80 12.29
CA SER A 121 -9.13 -1.73 13.71
C SER A 121 -8.06 -2.80 14.00
N VAL A 122 -6.88 -2.36 14.44
CA VAL A 122 -5.75 -3.24 14.76
C VAL A 122 -5.68 -3.45 16.26
N ARG A 123 -5.83 -4.71 16.67
CA ARG A 123 -5.71 -5.15 18.06
C ARG A 123 -4.34 -5.77 18.29
N ARG A 124 -3.61 -5.25 19.27
CA ARG A 124 -2.35 -5.84 19.75
C ARG A 124 -2.60 -6.70 20.98
N ASP A 125 -1.71 -7.67 21.24
CA ASP A 125 -1.76 -8.43 22.49
C ASP A 125 -1.39 -7.52 23.68
N TYR A 126 -2.42 -7.13 24.44
CA TYR A 126 -2.27 -6.27 25.61
C TYR A 126 -1.54 -6.96 26.77
N GLN A 127 -1.64 -8.28 26.89
CA GLN A 127 -0.97 -9.03 27.95
C GLN A 127 0.53 -9.12 27.66
N GLN A 128 0.91 -9.36 26.41
CA GLN A 128 2.30 -9.32 26.01
C GLN A 128 2.89 -7.91 26.13
N ALA A 129 2.17 -6.88 25.66
CA ALA A 129 2.62 -5.50 25.82
C ALA A 129 2.85 -5.13 27.31
N ILE A 130 2.01 -5.59 28.24
CA ILE A 130 2.24 -5.42 29.68
C ILE A 130 3.51 -6.15 30.13
N LYS A 131 3.72 -7.43 29.76
CA LYS A 131 4.94 -8.20 30.10
C LYS A 131 6.21 -7.52 29.59
N ASP A 132 6.20 -7.04 28.35
CA ASP A 132 7.36 -6.41 27.71
C ASP A 132 7.73 -5.10 28.44
N ILE A 133 6.72 -4.34 28.87
CA ILE A 133 6.87 -3.11 29.67
C ILE A 133 7.34 -3.41 31.10
N GLU A 134 6.78 -4.45 31.74
CA GLU A 134 7.24 -4.91 33.06
C GLU A 134 8.68 -5.46 33.03
N LYS A 135 9.10 -6.03 31.90
CA LYS A 135 10.48 -6.46 31.68
C LYS A 135 11.39 -5.25 31.53
N LEU A 136 11.05 -4.30 30.66
CA LEU A 136 11.79 -3.04 30.52
C LEU A 136 11.91 -2.27 31.85
N GLY A 137 10.85 -2.27 32.69
CA GLY A 137 10.89 -1.67 34.03
C GLY A 137 11.72 -2.43 35.07
N LYS A 138 12.16 -3.65 34.79
CA LYS A 138 13.14 -4.41 35.60
C LYS A 138 14.56 -4.21 35.07
N ASP A 139 14.71 -4.19 33.74
CA ASP A 139 15.98 -3.99 33.05
C ASP A 139 16.47 -2.52 33.19
N PHE A 140 15.56 -1.55 33.36
CA PHE A 140 15.84 -0.12 33.51
C PHE A 140 15.07 0.49 34.70
N PRO A 141 15.69 0.68 35.88
CA PRO A 141 15.00 1.14 37.10
C PRO A 141 14.35 2.53 37.02
N ASP A 142 14.89 3.44 36.18
CA ASP A 142 14.37 4.79 35.95
C ASP A 142 13.22 4.84 34.93
N PHE A 143 12.79 3.69 34.41
CA PHE A 143 11.72 3.59 33.42
C PHE A 143 10.38 4.07 33.99
N ASP A 144 9.79 5.09 33.35
CA ASP A 144 8.60 5.78 33.83
C ASP A 144 7.41 4.82 34.00
N LYS A 145 6.90 4.73 35.23
CA LYS A 145 5.76 3.88 35.61
C LYS A 145 4.46 4.25 34.89
N ASN A 146 4.37 5.44 34.32
CA ASN A 146 3.25 5.86 33.46
C ASN A 146 3.38 5.36 32.01
N ALA A 147 4.53 4.80 31.61
CA ALA A 147 4.73 4.25 30.27
C ALA A 147 3.73 3.13 29.97
N THR A 148 3.34 2.31 30.96
CA THR A 148 2.28 1.31 30.81
C THR A 148 0.99 1.97 30.31
N GLN A 149 0.47 3.00 30.99
CA GLN A 149 -0.74 3.70 30.55
C GLN A 149 -0.60 4.36 29.17
N ARG A 150 0.59 4.85 28.79
CA ARG A 150 0.81 5.39 27.44
C ARG A 150 0.80 4.29 26.39
N SER A 151 1.52 3.19 26.60
CA SER A 151 1.55 2.04 25.68
C SER A 151 0.19 1.37 25.53
N LEU A 152 -0.61 1.30 26.61
CA LEU A 152 -1.98 0.77 26.56
C LEU A 152 -2.90 1.54 25.58
N ARG A 153 -2.61 2.82 25.29
CA ARG A 153 -3.36 3.60 24.27
C ARG A 153 -3.10 3.08 22.84
N PHE A 154 -1.91 2.53 22.58
CA PHE A 154 -1.51 2.05 21.26
C PHE A 154 -1.87 0.56 21.00
N LEU A 155 -2.81 0.01 21.77
CA LEU A 155 -3.27 -1.38 21.62
C LEU A 155 -4.48 -1.54 20.70
N ASN A 156 -5.33 -0.52 20.62
CA ASN A 156 -6.46 -0.43 19.72
C ASN A 156 -6.17 0.71 18.74
N LEU A 157 -5.44 0.39 17.68
CA LEU A 157 -5.06 1.35 16.65
C LEU A 157 -6.08 1.30 15.50
N GLU A 158 -6.12 2.35 14.70
CA GLU A 158 -6.75 2.30 13.38
C GLU A 158 -5.71 2.47 12.29
N ARG A 159 -5.88 1.69 11.21
CA ARG A 159 -4.98 1.63 10.06
C ARG A 159 -5.75 1.63 8.76
N ILE A 160 -5.29 2.39 7.79
CA ILE A 160 -5.69 2.25 6.39
C ILE A 160 -4.69 1.31 5.73
N VAL A 161 -5.16 0.24 5.08
CA VAL A 161 -4.32 -0.76 4.40
C VAL A 161 -4.71 -0.83 2.92
N LEU A 162 -3.75 -0.54 2.04
CA LEU A 162 -3.97 -0.32 0.60
C LEU A 162 -2.94 -1.11 -0.21
N MET A 163 -3.36 -2.21 -0.86
CA MET A 163 -2.52 -2.89 -1.85
C MET A 163 -2.42 -2.02 -3.12
N THR A 164 -1.21 -1.53 -3.41
CA THR A 164 -0.91 -0.75 -4.61
C THR A 164 -0.48 -1.62 -5.78
N SER A 165 -0.01 -2.84 -5.52
CA SER A 165 0.31 -3.86 -6.54
C SER A 165 0.01 -5.27 -6.00
N ALA A 166 0.39 -6.33 -6.71
CA ALA A 166 0.35 -7.70 -6.17
C ALA A 166 1.47 -8.00 -5.14
N SER A 167 2.51 -7.18 -5.12
CA SER A 167 3.73 -7.30 -4.30
C SER A 167 4.03 -6.05 -3.47
N THR A 168 3.10 -5.09 -3.38
CA THR A 168 3.28 -3.82 -2.67
C THR A 168 2.00 -3.41 -1.95
N VAL A 169 2.13 -3.01 -0.69
CA VAL A 169 1.03 -2.54 0.17
C VAL A 169 1.50 -1.35 1.01
N ILE A 170 0.61 -0.37 1.20
CA ILE A 170 0.80 0.77 2.09
C ILE A 170 -0.07 0.58 3.33
N GLU A 171 0.51 0.82 4.51
CA GLU A 171 -0.19 0.97 5.78
C GLU A 171 -0.06 2.43 6.25
N ALA A 172 -1.16 3.06 6.66
CA ALA A 172 -1.15 4.40 7.25
C ALA A 172 -1.89 4.42 8.60
N SER A 173 -1.28 5.03 9.62
CA SER A 173 -1.94 5.43 10.86
C SER A 173 -2.83 6.64 10.63
N LEU A 174 -3.96 6.71 11.33
CA LEU A 174 -4.74 7.95 11.44
C LEU A 174 -3.95 9.07 12.15
N GLU A 175 -2.85 8.73 12.83
CA GLU A 175 -1.89 9.66 13.45
C GLU A 175 -0.83 10.19 12.45
N GLY A 176 -0.93 9.84 11.17
CA GLY A 176 -0.08 10.37 10.09
C GLY A 176 1.20 9.57 9.79
N ALA A 177 1.56 8.57 10.61
CA ALA A 177 2.66 7.65 10.30
C ALA A 177 2.29 6.75 9.11
N VAL A 178 3.12 6.70 8.07
CA VAL A 178 2.93 5.87 6.87
C VAL A 178 4.07 4.87 6.73
N SER A 179 3.77 3.68 6.22
CA SER A 179 4.76 2.64 5.90
C SER A 179 4.38 1.93 4.60
N MET A 180 5.38 1.59 3.80
CA MET A 180 5.25 0.82 2.57
C MET A 180 6.00 -0.50 2.70
N TYR A 181 5.34 -1.57 2.30
CA TYR A 181 5.81 -2.95 2.42
C TYR A 181 5.90 -3.62 1.04
N GLY A 182 7.02 -4.30 0.79
CA GLY A 182 7.26 -5.14 -0.36
C GLY A 182 7.07 -6.62 -0.01
N ARG A 183 6.49 -7.41 -0.90
CA ARG A 183 6.34 -8.86 -0.73
C ARG A 183 7.66 -9.55 -1.06
N CYS A 184 8.02 -10.56 -0.27
CA CYS A 184 9.15 -11.44 -0.60
C CYS A 184 8.79 -12.39 -1.76
N PRO A 185 9.80 -12.85 -2.53
CA PRO A 185 9.63 -13.95 -3.48
C PRO A 185 9.33 -15.30 -2.77
#